data_AF-A0A8C1LAR5-F1
#
_entry.id   AF-A0A8C1LAR5-F1
#
_cell.length_a   1.000
_cell.length_b   1.000
_cell.length_c   1.000
_cell.angle_alpha   90.00
_cell.angle_beta   90.00
_cell.angle_gamma   90.00
#
_symmetry.space_group_name_H-M   'P 1'
#
loop_
_entity.id
_entity.type
_entity.pdbx_description
1 polymer ?
#
loop_
_entity_poly.entity_id
_entity_poly.type
_entity_poly.pdbx_seq_one_letter_code
_entity_poly.pdbx_strand_id
1 'polypeptide(L)'
;MASVSEQLLAALDDLDADKLKRFKWHFKNYKGFSVTYLEKADAHDTVDLMMERFGPEEAVKFTVDILRKMNHNHVAEELEEKHKQGNRFK
;
A
#
# COMPACT_ATOMS: atom_id res chain seq x y z
N MET A 1 8.90 -8.70 -14.56
CA MET A 1 8.11 -7.55 -14.07
C MET A 1 7.86 -7.81 -12.60
N ALA A 2 8.08 -6.82 -11.74
CA ALA A 2 7.71 -6.95 -10.34
C ALA A 2 6.19 -7.13 -10.24
N SER A 3 5.73 -8.05 -9.41
CA SER A 3 4.30 -8.21 -9.14
C SER A 3 3.75 -6.94 -8.49
N VAL A 4 2.44 -6.76 -8.52
CA VAL A 4 1.80 -5.65 -7.80
C VAL A 4 2.10 -5.72 -6.30
N SER A 5 2.18 -6.93 -5.72
CA SER A 5 2.57 -7.10 -4.31
C SER A 5 3.99 -6.61 -4.04
N GLU A 6 4.96 -6.89 -4.92
CA GLU A 6 6.33 -6.39 -4.77
C GLU A 6 6.41 -4.86 -4.90
N GLN A 7 5.61 -4.26 -5.78
CA GLN A 7 5.55 -2.80 -5.93
C GLN A 7 4.99 -2.12 -4.67
N LEU A 8 3.89 -2.67 -4.13
CA LEU A 8 3.27 -2.20 -2.89
C LEU A 8 4.23 -2.34 -1.71
N LEU A 9 4.88 -3.49 -1.61
CA LEU A 9 5.83 -3.77 -0.54
C LEU A 9 7.00 -2.79 -0.57
N ALA A 10 7.60 -2.54 -1.73
CA ALA A 10 8.69 -1.57 -1.86
C ALA A 10 8.26 -0.15 -1.42
N ALA A 11 7.02 0.25 -1.71
CA ALA A 11 6.47 1.52 -1.24
C ALA A 11 6.27 1.56 0.29
N LEU A 12 5.88 0.45 0.90
CA LEU A 12 5.74 0.31 2.36
C LEU A 12 7.09 0.21 3.07
N ASP A 13 8.11 -0.38 2.45
CA ASP A 13 9.47 -0.45 2.99
C ASP A 13 10.20 0.91 2.97
N ASP A 14 9.81 1.82 2.06
CA ASP A 14 10.30 3.22 2.10
C ASP A 14 9.73 4.01 3.30
N LEU A 15 8.66 3.50 3.94
CA LEU A 15 8.08 4.11 5.12
C LEU A 15 8.83 3.67 6.39
N ASP A 16 9.24 4.65 7.21
CA ASP A 16 9.69 4.37 8.57
C ASP A 16 8.55 3.82 9.46
N ALA A 17 8.91 3.28 10.62
CA ALA A 17 7.97 2.63 11.53
C ALA A 17 6.80 3.55 11.95
N ASP A 18 7.03 4.85 12.12
CA ASP A 18 5.98 5.81 12.50
C ASP A 18 5.03 6.09 11.34
N LYS A 19 5.56 6.22 10.13
CA LYS A 19 4.75 6.35 8.91
C LYS A 19 3.97 5.09 8.63
N LEU A 20 4.59 3.91 8.73
CA LEU A 20 3.90 2.64 8.55
C LEU A 20 2.76 2.48 9.58
N LYS A 21 2.95 2.92 10.82
CA LYS A 21 1.88 2.96 11.83
C LYS A 21 0.73 3.88 11.43
N ARG A 22 1.02 5.07 10.89
CA ARG A 22 -0.01 5.99 10.36
C ARG A 22 -0.72 5.39 9.14
N PHE A 23 0.02 4.74 8.25
CA PHE A 23 -0.54 4.05 7.09
C PHE A 23 -1.56 2.98 7.52
N LYS A 24 -1.17 2.10 8.46
CA LYS A 24 -2.04 1.08 9.05
C LYS A 24 -3.26 1.69 9.73
N TRP A 25 -3.12 2.84 10.38
CA TRP A 25 -4.23 3.57 10.97
C TRP A 25 -5.23 4.07 9.91
N HIS A 26 -4.76 4.65 8.81
CA HIS A 26 -5.63 5.03 7.68
C HIS A 26 -6.29 3.82 7.03
N PHE A 27 -5.56 2.72 6.89
CA PHE A 27 -6.06 1.47 6.35
C PHE A 27 -7.19 0.87 7.19
N LYS A 28 -6.99 0.81 8.50
CA LYS A 28 -8.02 0.40 9.47
C LYS A 28 -9.30 1.24 9.33
N ASN A 29 -9.17 2.57 9.21
CA ASN A 29 -10.32 3.47 9.14
C ASN A 29 -11.11 3.36 7.83
N TYR A 30 -10.50 2.90 6.75
CA TYR A 30 -11.17 2.88 5.44
C TYR A 30 -12.29 1.85 5.34
N LYS A 31 -12.13 0.66 5.96
CA LYS A 31 -13.05 -0.49 5.77
C LYS A 31 -13.41 -1.23 7.06
N GLY A 32 -13.09 -0.68 8.24
CA GLY A 32 -13.45 -1.30 9.52
C GLY A 32 -12.76 -2.64 9.76
N PHE A 33 -11.49 -2.74 9.36
CA PHE A 33 -10.68 -3.94 9.64
C PHE A 33 -10.46 -4.12 11.15
N SER A 34 -10.33 -5.38 11.57
CA SER A 34 -10.02 -5.71 12.97
C SER A 34 -8.69 -5.08 13.36
N VAL A 35 -8.74 -4.25 14.41
CA VAL A 35 -7.60 -3.49 14.97
C VAL A 35 -6.45 -4.40 15.35
N THR A 36 -6.78 -5.58 15.86
CA THR A 36 -5.83 -6.48 16.51
C THR A 36 -4.84 -7.14 15.55
N TYR A 37 -5.27 -7.39 14.31
CA TYR A 37 -4.41 -7.98 13.28
C TYR A 37 -3.48 -6.92 12.69
N LEU A 38 -4.03 -5.75 12.35
CA LEU A 38 -3.26 -4.68 11.71
C LEU A 38 -2.22 -4.01 12.59
N GLU A 39 -2.41 -3.99 13.91
CA GLU A 39 -1.41 -3.44 14.84
C GLU A 39 -0.14 -4.31 14.91
N LYS A 40 -0.27 -5.62 14.67
CA LYS A 40 0.86 -6.57 14.70
C LYS A 40 1.37 -6.94 13.31
N ALA A 41 0.55 -6.78 12.28
CA ALA A 41 0.91 -7.03 10.89
C ALA A 41 2.17 -6.27 10.53
N ASP A 42 3.08 -6.88 9.78
CA ASP A 42 4.22 -6.18 9.17
C ASP A 42 3.84 -5.55 7.81
N ALA A 43 4.83 -5.07 7.06
CA ALA A 43 4.59 -4.52 5.73
C ALA A 43 4.06 -5.59 4.76
N HIS A 44 4.56 -6.82 4.82
CA HIS A 44 4.11 -7.94 3.99
C HIS A 44 2.67 -8.33 4.29
N ASP A 45 2.35 -8.56 5.57
CA ASP A 45 0.99 -8.89 6.02
C ASP A 45 -0.02 -7.82 5.56
N THR A 46 0.39 -6.55 5.58
CA THR A 46 -0.45 -5.43 5.12
C THR A 46 -0.70 -5.50 3.61
N VAL A 47 0.34 -5.77 2.81
CA VAL A 47 0.23 -5.93 1.34
C VAL A 47 -0.64 -7.13 0.99
N ASP A 48 -0.40 -8.28 1.60
CA ASP A 48 -1.15 -9.50 1.31
C ASP A 48 -2.63 -9.32 1.66
N LEU A 49 -2.94 -8.69 2.80
CA LEU A 49 -4.31 -8.38 3.17
C LEU A 49 -4.97 -7.41 2.18
N MET A 50 -4.24 -6.43 1.67
CA MET A 50 -4.74 -5.50 0.65
C MET A 50 -5.00 -6.21 -0.68
N MET A 51 -4.08 -7.07 -1.11
CA MET A 51 -4.19 -7.87 -2.31
C MET A 51 -5.37 -8.85 -2.24
N GLU A 52 -5.57 -9.51 -1.09
CA GLU A 52 -6.69 -10.43 -0.86
C GLU A 52 -8.04 -9.70 -0.88
N ARG A 53 -8.11 -8.49 -0.29
CA ARG A 53 -9.38 -7.80 -0.07
C ARG A 53 -9.83 -6.91 -1.21
N PHE A 54 -8.88 -6.28 -1.91
CA PHE A 54 -9.16 -5.30 -2.95
C PHE A 54 -8.74 -5.78 -4.34
N GLY A 55 -7.78 -6.71 -4.40
CA GLY A 55 -7.12 -7.08 -5.64
C GLY A 55 -6.07 -6.05 -6.07
N PRO A 56 -5.28 -6.38 -7.11
CA PRO A 56 -4.09 -5.62 -7.49
C PRO A 56 -4.35 -4.14 -7.82
N GLU A 57 -5.36 -3.84 -8.64
CA GLU A 57 -5.60 -2.45 -9.07
C GLU A 57 -6.08 -1.56 -7.93
N GLU A 58 -7.04 -2.04 -7.14
CA GLU A 58 -7.60 -1.27 -6.04
C GLU A 58 -6.61 -1.15 -4.87
N ALA A 59 -5.79 -2.18 -4.62
CA ALA A 59 -4.72 -2.10 -3.62
C ALA A 59 -3.69 -1.00 -3.95
N VAL A 60 -3.32 -0.83 -5.22
CA VAL A 60 -2.42 0.24 -5.66
C VAL A 60 -3.03 1.61 -5.48
N LYS A 61 -4.25 1.84 -6.02
CA LYS A 61 -4.94 3.13 -5.86
C LYS A 61 -5.06 3.51 -4.39
N PHE A 62 -5.44 2.54 -3.57
CA PHE A 62 -5.60 2.74 -2.15
C PHE A 62 -4.30 3.14 -1.44
N THR A 63 -3.19 2.46 -1.77
CA THR A 63 -1.87 2.79 -1.24
C THR A 63 -1.45 4.20 -1.63
N VAL A 64 -1.60 4.56 -2.90
CA VAL A 64 -1.31 5.90 -3.43
C VAL A 64 -2.11 6.97 -2.68
N ASP A 65 -3.40 6.74 -2.45
CA ASP A 65 -4.27 7.68 -1.72
C ASP A 65 -3.84 7.89 -0.27
N ILE A 66 -3.47 6.83 0.47
CA ILE A 66 -2.95 6.99 1.83
C ILE A 66 -1.61 7.73 1.81
N LEU A 67 -0.69 7.33 0.93
CA LEU A 67 0.63 7.96 0.85
C LEU A 67 0.49 9.47 0.58
N ARG A 68 -0.40 9.88 -0.33
CA ARG A 68 -0.73 11.28 -0.56
C ARG A 68 -1.31 11.98 0.67
N LYS A 69 -2.22 11.34 1.41
CA LYS A 69 -2.76 11.89 2.67
C LYS A 69 -1.70 12.10 3.75
N MET A 70 -0.64 11.28 3.72
CA MET A 70 0.49 11.40 4.63
C MET A 70 1.58 12.36 4.15
N ASN A 71 1.37 13.07 3.03
CA ASN A 71 2.37 13.90 2.33
C ASN A 71 3.58 13.10 1.80
N HIS A 72 3.43 11.78 1.61
CA HIS A 72 4.39 10.90 0.96
C HIS A 72 4.17 10.85 -0.55
N ASN A 73 4.14 12.03 -1.18
CA ASN A 73 3.79 12.17 -2.59
C ASN A 73 4.85 11.53 -3.50
N HIS A 74 6.13 11.53 -3.10
CA HIS A 74 7.21 10.93 -3.91
C HIS A 74 7.00 9.42 -4.07
N VAL A 75 6.76 8.71 -2.97
CA VAL A 75 6.48 7.25 -2.99
C VAL A 75 5.20 6.97 -3.78
N ALA A 76 4.18 7.82 -3.60
CA ALA A 76 2.90 7.66 -4.27
C ALA A 76 3.04 7.79 -5.79
N GLU A 77 3.79 8.77 -6.28
CA GLU A 77 4.07 8.95 -7.70
C GLU A 77 4.88 7.78 -8.27
N GLU A 78 5.95 7.37 -7.58
CA GLU A 78 6.78 6.25 -8.03
C GLU A 78 5.97 4.94 -8.15
N LEU A 79 5.10 4.68 -7.18
CA LEU A 79 4.20 3.53 -7.19
C LEU A 79 3.20 3.60 -8.35
N GLU A 80 2.60 4.78 -8.59
CA GLU A 80 1.64 4.98 -9.67
C GLU A 80 2.30 4.83 -11.05
N GLU A 81 3.52 5.35 -11.22
CA GLU A 81 4.30 5.21 -12.45
C GLU A 81 4.69 3.75 -12.71
N LYS A 82 5.21 3.05 -11.69
CA LYS A 82 5.56 1.62 -11.79
C LYS A 82 4.34 0.78 -12.18
N HIS A 83 3.17 1.08 -11.63
CA HIS A 83 1.94 0.38 -11.97
C HIS A 83 1.47 0.69 -13.41
N LYS A 84 1.50 1.96 -13.84
CA LYS A 84 1.16 2.37 -15.21
C LYS A 84 2.10 1.76 -16.25
N GLN A 85 3.40 1.70 -15.98
CA GLN A 85 4.38 1.10 -16.89
C GLN A 85 4.17 -0.41 -17.05
N GLY A 86 3.76 -1.12 -16.00
CA GLY A 86 3.41 -2.55 -16.07
C GLY A 86 2.15 -2.82 -16.92
N ASN A 87 1.18 -1.90 -16.93
CA ASN A 87 -0.06 -2.04 -17.70
C ASN A 87 0.10 -1.65 -19.19
N ARG A 88 1.20 -0.99 -19.56
CA ARG A 88 1.46 -0.52 -20.93
C ARG A 88 1.98 -1.62 -21.87
N PHE A 89 2.32 -2.79 -21.33
CA PHE A 89 2.81 -3.96 -22.07
C PHE A 89 1.87 -5.18 -22.00
N LYS A 90 0.63 -5.00 -21.55
CA LYS A 90 -0.41 -6.04 -21.58
C LYS A 90 -1.26 -5.95 -22.83
#